data_AF-A0AAU6F7D9-F1
#
_entry.id   AF-A0AAU6F7D9-F1
#
_cell.length_a   1.000
_cell.length_b   1.000
_cell.length_c   1.000
_cell.angle_alpha   90.00
_cell.angle_beta   90.00
_cell.angle_gamma   90.00
#
_symmetry.space_group_name_H-M   'P 1'
#
loop_
_entity.id
_entity.type
_entity.pdbx_description
1 polymer ?
#
loop_
_entity_poly.entity_id
_entity_poly.type
_entity_poly.pdbx_seq_one_letter_code
_entity_poly.pdbx_strand_id
1 'polypeptide(L)' 'MRHELQRRRIMPVISRKGSPNIKGLGKLRYVVEQTFALLHQFKRLAVRWERRPELHDTFISLACSLICWRRLKKAHP' A
#
# COMPACT_ATOMS: atom_id res chain seq x y z
N MET A 1 4.77 11.41 6.46
CA MET A 1 5.58 10.37 5.78
C MET A 1 7.05 10.41 6.21
N ARG A 2 7.84 11.44 5.87
CA ARG A 2 9.30 11.49 6.18
C ARG A 2 9.61 11.45 7.68
N HIS A 3 8.89 12.24 8.50
CA HIS A 3 9.05 12.24 9.95
C HIS A 3 8.67 10.90 10.60
N GLU A 4 7.65 10.22 10.09
CA GLU A 4 7.21 8.92 10.60
C GLU A 4 8.23 7.81 10.28
N LEU A 5 8.82 7.84 9.08
CA LEU A 5 9.91 6.93 8.71
C LEU A 5 11.15 7.17 9.58
N GLN A 6 11.50 8.44 9.85
CA GLN A 6 12.61 8.78 10.76
C GLN A 6 12.35 8.31 12.19
N ARG A 7 11.13 8.48 12.72
CA ARG A 7 10.75 7.93 14.04
C ARG A 7 10.96 6.42 14.11
N ARG A 8 10.67 5.71 13.02
CA ARG A 8 10.86 4.26 12.88
C ARG A 8 12.29 3.85 12.49
N ARG A 9 13.23 4.81 12.40
CA ARG A 9 14.62 4.61 11.93
C ARG A 9 14.70 3.98 10.52
N ILE A 10 13.69 4.21 9.69
CA ILE A 10 13.65 3.76 8.30
C ILE A 10 14.18 4.89 7.43
N MET A 11 15.24 4.62 6.65
CA MET A 11 15.78 5.61 5.72
C MET A 11 14.80 5.83 4.57
N PRO A 12 14.27 7.07 4.37
CA PRO A 12 13.36 7.34 3.27
C PRO A 12 14.12 7.40 1.95
N VAL A 13 14.12 6.31 1.21
CA VAL A 13 14.71 6.21 -0.12
C VAL A 13 13.68 6.66 -1.17
N ILE A 14 13.83 7.88 -1.68
CA ILE A 14 12.95 8.46 -2.71
C ILE A 14 13.81 8.80 -3.91
N SER A 15 13.55 8.15 -5.05
CA SER A 15 14.20 8.51 -6.31
C SER A 15 13.81 9.94 -6.70
N ARG A 16 14.79 10.77 -7.02
CA ARG A 16 14.57 12.14 -7.51
C ARG A 16 15.01 12.24 -8.97
N LYS A 17 14.36 13.11 -9.74
CA LYS A 17 14.80 13.43 -11.09
C LYS A 17 16.25 13.95 -11.02
N GLY A 18 17.18 13.30 -11.72
CA GLY A 18 18.60 13.64 -11.74
C GLY A 18 19.45 12.98 -10.64
N SER A 19 18.89 12.22 -9.69
CA SER A 19 19.69 11.44 -8.74
C SER A 19 20.25 10.18 -9.41
N PRO A 20 21.47 9.72 -9.07
CA PRO A 20 22.00 8.46 -9.58
C PRO A 20 20.99 7.34 -9.38
N ASN A 21 20.79 6.54 -10.43
CA ASN A 21 19.73 5.54 -10.51
C ASN A 21 19.82 4.59 -9.31
N ILE A 22 18.80 4.61 -8.44
CA ILE A 22 18.72 3.67 -7.32
C ILE A 22 18.32 2.31 -7.88
N LYS A 23 19.32 1.45 -8.10
CA LYS A 23 19.12 0.08 -8.61
C LYS A 23 18.25 -0.70 -7.62
N GLY A 24 17.26 -1.45 -8.12
CA GLY A 24 16.40 -2.31 -7.30
C GLY A 24 15.22 -1.62 -6.61
N LEU A 25 15.04 -0.30 -6.78
CA LEU A 25 13.91 0.43 -6.18
C LEU A 25 12.55 -0.12 -6.65
N GLY A 26 12.46 -0.54 -7.92
CA GLY A 26 11.25 -1.17 -8.48
C GLY A 26 10.87 -2.47 -7.76
N LYS A 27 11.85 -3.30 -7.39
CA LYS A 27 11.60 -4.56 -6.65
C LYS A 27 11.05 -4.29 -5.26
N LEU A 28 11.57 -3.26 -4.58
CA LEU A 28 11.09 -2.83 -3.26
C LEU A 28 9.70 -2.18 -3.34
N ARG A 29 9.46 -1.32 -4.34
CA ARG A 29 8.17 -0.64 -4.55
C ARG A 29 7.07 -1.58 -5.00
N TYR A 30 7.40 -2.61 -5.78
CA TYR A 30 6.42 -3.54 -6.34
C TYR A 30 5.48 -4.14 -5.29
N VAL A 31 5.99 -4.49 -4.10
CA VAL A 31 5.16 -5.05 -3.01
C VAL A 31 4.09 -4.05 -2.55
N VAL A 32 4.46 -2.78 -2.45
CA VAL A 32 3.56 -1.70 -2.04
C VAL A 32 2.57 -1.39 -3.16
N GLU A 33 3.06 -1.25 -4.40
CA GLU A 33 2.25 -0.96 -5.59
C GLU A 33 1.24 -2.08 -5.89
N GLN A 34 1.63 -3.35 -5.70
CA GLN A 34 0.75 -4.50 -5.83
C GLN A 34 -0.40 -4.44 -4.80
N THR A 35 -0.09 -4.08 -3.55
CA THR A 35 -1.11 -3.92 -2.51
C THR A 35 -2.10 -2.81 -2.87
N PHE A 36 -1.62 -1.67 -3.33
CA PHE A 36 -2.49 -0.58 -3.80
C PHE A 36 -3.33 -0.97 -5.00
N ALA A 37 -2.77 -1.70 -5.97
CA ALA A 37 -3.53 -2.20 -7.12
C ALA A 37 -4.70 -3.10 -6.71
N LEU A 38 -4.53 -3.92 -5.66
CA LEU A 38 -5.60 -4.76 -5.11
C LEU A 38 -6.65 -3.94 -4.36
N LEU A 39 -6.23 -2.95 -3.58
CA LEU A 39 -7.16 -2.05 -2.88
C LEU A 39 -7.97 -1.18 -3.86
N HIS A 40 -7.38 -0.76 -4.98
CA HIS A 40 -8.06 0.03 -6.00
C HIS A 40 -9.16 -0.73 -6.75
N GLN A 41 -9.20 -2.07 -6.67
CA GLN A 41 -10.35 -2.85 -7.15
C GLN A 41 -11.62 -2.56 -6.34
N PHE A 42 -11.47 -2.05 -5.11
CA PHE A 42 -12.58 -1.58 -4.28
C PHE A 42 -12.77 -0.09 -4.55
N LYS A 43 -13.72 0.27 -5.42
CA LYS A 43 -13.93 1.66 -5.94
C LYS A 43 -13.92 2.75 -4.86
N ARG A 44 -14.46 2.48 -3.66
CA ARG A 44 -14.47 3.43 -2.52
C ARG A 44 -13.09 3.70 -1.90
N LEU A 45 -12.15 2.79 -2.09
CA LEU A 45 -10.76 2.90 -1.63
C LEU A 45 -9.82 3.42 -2.73
N ALA A 46 -10.21 3.32 -4.01
CA ALA A 46 -9.43 3.86 -5.13
C ALA A 46 -9.39 5.38 -5.14
N VAL A 47 -10.52 6.02 -4.83
CA VAL A 47 -10.62 7.47 -4.67
C VAL A 47 -11.21 7.75 -3.30
N ARG A 48 -10.45 8.43 -2.45
CA ARG A 48 -10.89 8.78 -1.09
C ARG A 48 -11.89 9.92 -1.14
N TRP A 49 -13.16 9.57 -1.25
CA TRP A 49 -14.29 10.51 -1.10
C TRP A 49 -14.77 10.63 0.35
N GLU A 50 -14.37 9.69 1.20
CA GLU A 50 -14.82 9.62 2.59
C GLU A 50 -14.20 10.78 3.41
N ARG A 51 -15.06 11.70 3.87
CA ARG A 51 -14.67 12.85 4.70
C ARG A 51 -14.15 12.42 6.08
N ARG A 52 -14.62 11.27 6.57
CA ARG A 52 -14.25 10.69 7.86
C ARG A 52 -13.11 9.67 7.71
N PRO A 53 -11.94 9.88 8.34
CA PRO A 53 -10.83 8.94 8.23
C PRO A 53 -11.16 7.57 8.86
N GLU A 54 -11.98 7.54 9.90
CA GLU A 54 -12.29 6.28 10.61
C GLU A 54 -13.08 5.32 9.71
N LEU A 55 -14.03 5.85 8.92
CA LEU A 55 -14.78 5.05 7.95
C LEU A 55 -13.84 4.48 6.87
N HIS A 56 -12.92 5.30 6.37
CA HIS A 56 -11.94 4.84 5.39
C HIS A 56 -11.06 3.72 5.96
N ASP A 57 -10.59 3.85 7.20
CA ASP A 57 -9.74 2.84 7.85
C ASP A 57 -10.48 1.51 8.08
N THR A 58 -11.77 1.57 8.45
CA THR A 58 -12.59 0.36 8.56
C THR A 58 -12.80 -0.32 7.21
N PHE A 59 -13.03 0.43 6.12
CA PHE A 59 -13.13 -0.14 4.78
C PHE A 59 -11.81 -0.76 4.30
N ILE A 60 -10.67 -0.12 4.59
CA ILE A 60 -9.35 -0.70 4.31
C ILE A 60 -9.20 -2.03 5.03
N SER A 61 -9.50 -2.06 6.33
CA SER A 61 -9.37 -3.27 7.15
C SER A 61 -10.23 -4.41 6.61
N LEU A 62 -11.47 -4.12 6.22
CA LEU A 62 -12.37 -5.09 5.58
C LEU A 62 -11.82 -5.60 4.25
N ALA A 63 -11.33 -4.70 3.37
CA ALA A 63 -10.78 -5.07 2.07
C ALA A 63 -9.54 -5.96 2.23
N CYS A 64 -8.63 -5.63 3.16
CA CYS A 64 -7.46 -6.45 3.49
C CYS A 64 -7.87 -7.86 3.95
N SER A 65 -8.85 -7.98 4.85
CA SER A 65 -9.38 -9.27 5.30
C SER A 65 -9.92 -10.11 4.15
N LEU A 66 -10.68 -9.50 3.22
CA LEU A 66 -11.20 -10.18 2.03
C LEU A 66 -10.10 -10.64 1.07
N ILE A 67 -9.07 -9.82 0.85
CA ILE A 67 -7.91 -10.18 0.02
C ILE A 67 -7.19 -11.38 0.64
N CYS A 68 -6.90 -11.33 1.95
CA CYS A 68 -6.26 -12.42 2.68
C CYS A 68 -7.10 -13.71 2.61
N TRP A 69 -8.41 -13.62 2.83
CA TRP A 69 -9.33 -14.75 2.73
C TRP A 69 -9.32 -15.39 1.34
N ARG A 70 -9.41 -14.59 0.28
CA ARG A 70 -9.36 -15.09 -1.11
C ARG A 70 -8.02 -15.79 -1.42
N ARG A 71 -6.91 -15.26 -0.91
CA ARG A 71 -5.58 -15.89 -1.06
C ARG A 71 -5.50 -17.19 -0.30
N LEU A 72 -6.02 -17.25 0.93
CA LEU A 72 -6.06 -18.45 1.75
C LEU A 72 -6.89 -19.55 1.06
N LYS A 73 -8.10 -19.22 0.61
CA LYS A 73 -8.97 -20.15 -0.14
C LYS A 73 -8.31 -20.64 -1.44
N LYS A 74 -7.54 -19.81 -2.12
CA LYS A 74 -6.80 -20.22 -3.33
C LYS A 74 -5.61 -21.14 -2.99
N ALA A 75 -4.93 -20.90 -1.86
CA ALA A 75 -3.78 -21.67 -1.43
C ALA A 75 -4.17 -23.04 -0.85
N HIS A 76 -5.38 -23.15 -0.30
CA HIS A 76 -5.95 -24.36 0.27
C HIS A 76 -7.20 -24.77 -0.54
N PRO A 77 -7.02 -25.41 -1.72
CA PRO A 77 -8.12 -25.78 -2.61
C PRO A 77 -9.10 -26.78 -1.98
#